data_AF-A0A8C3HAI5-F1
#
_entry.id   AF-A0A8C3HAI5-F1
#
_cell.length_a   1.000
_cell.length_b   1.000
_cell.length_c   1.000
_cell.angle_alpha   90.00
_cell.angle_beta   90.00
_cell.angle_gamma   90.00
#
_symmetry.space_group_name_H-M   'P 1'
#
loop_
_entity.id
_entity.type
_entity.pdbx_description
1 polymer ?
#
loop_
_entity_poly.entity_id
_entity_poly.type
_entity_poly.pdbx_seq_one_letter_code
_entity_poly.pdbx_strand_id
1 'polypeptide(L)'
;LAIGTESTLIKFEDDTKLGGITTALEDRVIIQNDLDKLEKWSELNRMKFNLGCYYFSNDIMTWDDSERNCTGMDSHLVVINTGAEQDFIFTRVNGTVTGSEGMNYCIGLIDKEKKGQWHWVDETPYNDTAASRINTQCNGCVCVCVGGERESEKERENWNDIACFKLYNRICETAALIF
;
A
#
# COMPACT_ATOMS: atom_id res chain seq x y z
N LEU A 1 6.46 -10.19 27.12
CA LEU A 1 5.13 -9.59 26.89
C LEU A 1 5.03 -9.29 25.41
N ALA A 2 4.53 -10.25 24.62
CA ALA A 2 4.26 -10.07 23.20
C ALA A 2 2.75 -10.11 23.05
N ILE A 3 2.14 -9.02 22.60
CA ILE A 3 0.75 -8.98 22.18
C ILE A 3 0.80 -8.82 20.67
N GLY A 4 0.98 -9.96 19.98
CA GLY A 4 0.81 -10.01 18.53
C GLY A 4 -0.68 -10.03 18.25
N THR A 5 -1.22 -8.96 17.69
CA THR A 5 -2.55 -9.00 17.09
C THR A 5 -2.43 -9.81 15.81
N GLU A 6 -2.77 -11.09 15.90
CA GLU A 6 -2.95 -11.99 14.76
C GLU A 6 -4.02 -11.35 13.86
N SER A 7 -3.58 -10.78 12.74
CA SER A 7 -4.49 -10.34 11.69
C SER A 7 -4.90 -11.61 10.97
N THR A 8 -6.10 -12.10 11.29
CA THR A 8 -6.70 -13.23 10.58
C THR A 8 -6.99 -12.79 9.15
N LEU A 9 -6.00 -12.98 8.26
CA LEU A 9 -6.24 -13.05 6.83
C LEU A 9 -7.21 -14.21 6.62
N ILE A 10 -8.44 -13.90 6.22
CA ILE A 10 -9.42 -14.91 5.86
C ILE A 10 -8.90 -15.56 4.58
N LYS A 11 -8.24 -16.71 4.71
CA LYS A 11 -8.04 -17.62 3.58
C LYS A 11 -9.42 -18.08 3.16
N PHE A 12 -9.82 -17.78 1.93
CA PHE A 12 -10.91 -18.49 1.30
C PHE A 12 -10.48 -19.96 1.20
N GLU A 13 -11.14 -20.85 1.94
CA GLU A 13 -10.95 -22.29 1.80
C GLU A 13 -11.45 -22.74 0.42
N ASP A 14 -10.74 -23.69 -0.21
CA ASP A 14 -11.06 -24.32 -1.51
C ASP A 14 -12.57 -24.49 -1.75
N ASP A 15 -13.02 -24.09 -2.95
CA ASP A 15 -14.41 -24.11 -3.47
C ASP A 15 -15.10 -25.50 -3.49
N THR A 16 -14.50 -26.53 -2.92
CA THR A 16 -14.96 -27.93 -3.04
C THR A 16 -16.09 -28.31 -2.08
N LYS A 17 -16.64 -27.38 -1.30
CA LYS A 17 -17.76 -27.63 -0.38
C LYS A 17 -19.00 -26.78 -0.65
N LEU A 18 -19.31 -26.48 -1.90
CA LEU A 18 -20.68 -26.15 -2.31
C LEU A 18 -21.61 -27.38 -2.31
N GLY A 19 -21.48 -28.22 -1.28
CA GLY A 19 -22.32 -29.39 -1.04
C GLY A 19 -23.62 -28.98 -0.38
N GLY A 20 -24.48 -28.29 -1.13
CA GLY A 20 -25.80 -27.86 -0.67
C GLY A 20 -26.30 -26.72 -1.54
N ILE A 21 -26.92 -27.04 -2.67
CA ILE A 21 -27.70 -26.07 -3.44
C ILE A 21 -28.93 -25.74 -2.60
N THR A 22 -28.81 -24.77 -1.70
CA THR A 22 -29.95 -23.96 -1.25
C THR A 22 -30.32 -23.00 -2.37
N THR A 23 -31.55 -22.50 -2.35
CA THR A 23 -32.11 -21.87 -3.55
C THR A 23 -31.23 -20.70 -4.01
N ALA A 24 -30.90 -20.64 -5.30
CA ALA A 24 -29.93 -19.72 -5.88
C ALA A 24 -30.19 -18.21 -5.63
N LEU A 25 -31.30 -17.86 -4.95
CA LEU A 25 -31.64 -16.52 -4.49
C LEU A 25 -31.18 -16.26 -3.05
N GLU A 26 -31.32 -17.22 -2.14
CA GLU A 26 -30.88 -17.10 -0.74
C GLU A 26 -29.36 -17.02 -0.65
N ASP A 27 -28.65 -17.85 -1.42
CA ASP A 27 -27.18 -17.83 -1.50
C ASP A 27 -26.67 -16.48 -2.04
N ARG A 28 -27.35 -15.90 -3.03
CA ARG A 28 -27.03 -14.57 -3.56
C ARG A 28 -27.22 -13.48 -2.52
N VAL A 29 -28.27 -13.56 -1.70
CA VAL A 29 -28.51 -12.60 -0.62
C VAL A 29 -27.43 -12.68 0.45
N ILE A 30 -26.97 -13.89 0.79
CA ILE A 30 -25.88 -14.08 1.76
C ILE A 30 -24.58 -13.50 1.20
N ILE A 31 -24.22 -13.85 -0.04
CA ILE A 31 -23.02 -13.32 -0.71
C ILE A 31 -23.07 -11.81 -0.78
N GLN A 32 -24.20 -11.22 -1.17
CA GLN A 32 -24.35 -9.77 -1.25
C GLN A 32 -24.16 -9.11 0.12
N ASN A 33 -24.77 -9.67 1.17
CA ASN A 33 -24.63 -9.13 2.52
C ASN A 33 -23.19 -9.21 3.04
N ASP A 34 -22.44 -10.26 2.68
CA ASP A 34 -21.03 -10.35 3.05
C ASP A 34 -20.15 -9.40 2.22
N LEU A 35 -20.46 -9.20 0.93
CA LEU A 35 -19.83 -8.16 0.10
C LEU A 35 -20.08 -6.76 0.67
N ASP A 36 -21.31 -6.43 1.06
CA ASP A 36 -21.68 -5.13 1.63
C ASP A 36 -20.93 -4.87 2.95
N LYS A 37 -20.79 -5.90 3.80
CA LYS A 37 -19.99 -5.80 5.04
C LYS A 37 -18.51 -5.57 4.74
N LEU A 38 -17.97 -6.26 3.75
CA LEU A 38 -16.56 -6.11 3.36
C LEU A 38 -16.29 -4.72 2.78
N GLU A 39 -17.18 -4.22 1.93
CA GLU A 39 -17.09 -2.86 1.40
C GLU A 39 -17.12 -1.84 2.55
N LYS A 40 -18.10 -1.94 3.44
CA LYS A 40 -18.19 -1.07 4.62
C LYS A 40 -16.95 -1.16 5.51
N TRP A 41 -16.41 -2.35 5.72
CA TRP A 41 -15.18 -2.53 6.50
C TRP A 41 -13.99 -1.86 5.82
N SER A 42 -13.87 -1.98 4.49
CA SER A 42 -12.80 -1.34 3.71
C SER A 42 -12.88 0.20 3.80
N GLU A 43 -14.08 0.76 3.75
CA GLU A 43 -14.32 2.20 3.90
C GLU A 43 -13.96 2.69 5.31
N LEU A 44 -14.42 1.97 6.35
CA LEU A 44 -14.12 2.29 7.75
C LEU A 44 -12.61 2.25 8.03
N ASN A 45 -11.91 1.28 7.42
CA ASN A 45 -10.47 1.15 7.53
C ASN A 45 -9.70 2.02 6.53
N ARG A 46 -10.40 2.81 5.69
CA ARG A 46 -9.82 3.67 4.65
C ARG A 46 -8.84 2.92 3.74
N MET A 47 -9.20 1.71 3.36
CA MET A 47 -8.45 0.86 2.44
C MET A 47 -8.87 1.09 0.99
N LYS A 48 -9.84 1.96 0.72
CA LYS A 48 -10.30 2.32 -0.63
C LYS A 48 -10.19 3.82 -0.82
N PHE A 49 -9.59 4.24 -1.93
CA PHE A 49 -9.56 5.63 -2.37
C PHE A 49 -9.65 5.66 -3.90
N ASN A 50 -10.61 6.43 -4.43
CA ASN A 50 -10.97 6.40 -5.86
C ASN A 50 -11.18 4.96 -6.37
N LEU A 51 -10.40 4.55 -7.37
CA LEU A 51 -10.45 3.23 -8.00
C LEU A 51 -9.34 2.30 -7.49
N GLY A 52 -8.67 2.63 -6.38
CA GLY A 52 -7.60 1.85 -5.78
C GLY A 52 -7.98 1.26 -4.42
N CYS A 53 -7.47 0.07 -4.15
CA CYS A 53 -7.48 -0.60 -2.86
C CYS A 53 -6.06 -0.63 -2.28
N TYR A 54 -5.89 -0.14 -1.06
CA TYR A 54 -4.59 0.09 -0.43
C TYR A 54 -4.46 -0.71 0.87
N TYR A 55 -3.33 -1.39 1.03
CA TYR A 55 -2.96 -2.09 2.25
C TYR A 55 -1.72 -1.45 2.88
N PHE A 56 -1.84 -0.99 4.12
CA PHE A 56 -0.74 -0.41 4.91
C PHE A 56 -0.23 -1.47 5.88
N SER A 57 1.02 -1.88 5.73
CA SER A 57 1.56 -2.97 6.55
C SER A 57 1.88 -2.53 7.98
N ASN A 58 1.76 -3.47 8.91
CA ASN A 58 2.22 -3.30 10.30
C ASN A 58 3.57 -3.99 10.57
N ASP A 59 4.00 -4.85 9.65
CA ASP A 59 5.31 -5.50 9.66
C ASP A 59 6.29 -4.79 8.72
N ILE A 60 7.59 -5.03 8.96
CA ILE A 60 8.70 -4.43 8.20
C ILE A 60 9.46 -5.49 7.43
N MET A 61 9.90 -5.16 6.21
CA MET A 61 10.70 -6.05 5.37
C MET A 61 11.56 -5.24 4.37
N THR A 62 12.43 -5.91 3.61
CA THR A 62 13.21 -5.25 2.55
C THR A 62 12.30 -4.81 1.40
N TRP A 63 12.77 -3.93 0.52
CA TRP A 63 11.97 -3.49 -0.62
C TRP A 63 11.60 -4.68 -1.54
N ASP A 64 12.56 -5.55 -1.86
CA ASP A 64 12.30 -6.72 -2.74
C ASP A 64 11.34 -7.72 -2.09
N ASP A 65 11.43 -7.92 -0.77
CA ASP A 65 10.47 -8.76 -0.04
C ASP A 65 9.07 -8.11 0.01
N SER A 66 9.02 -6.77 0.08
CA SER A 66 7.76 -6.01 0.07
C SER A 66 7.01 -6.20 -1.23
N GLU A 67 7.70 -6.06 -2.36
CA GLU A 67 7.10 -6.30 -3.67
C GLU A 67 6.66 -7.75 -3.84
N ARG A 68 7.48 -8.71 -3.40
CA ARG A 68 7.11 -10.14 -3.42
C ARG A 68 5.87 -10.42 -2.55
N ASN A 69 5.73 -9.70 -1.44
CA ASN A 69 4.57 -9.86 -0.56
C ASN A 69 3.31 -9.25 -1.17
N CYS A 70 3.39 -8.04 -1.75
CA CYS A 70 2.26 -7.41 -2.43
C CYS A 70 1.80 -8.27 -3.63
N THR A 71 2.72 -8.77 -4.44
CA THR A 71 2.40 -9.65 -5.58
C THR A 71 1.79 -10.97 -5.14
N GLY A 72 2.18 -11.51 -3.98
CA GLY A 72 1.51 -12.66 -3.36
C GLY A 72 0.07 -12.40 -2.91
N MET A 73 -0.38 -11.14 -2.91
CA MET A 73 -1.75 -10.71 -2.63
C MET A 73 -2.47 -10.17 -3.88
N ASP A 74 -2.02 -10.54 -5.09
CA ASP A 74 -2.55 -10.04 -6.37
C ASP A 74 -2.56 -8.50 -6.44
N SER A 75 -1.50 -7.89 -5.93
CA SER A 75 -1.28 -6.44 -5.84
C SER A 75 0.18 -6.08 -6.12
N HIS A 76 0.53 -4.81 -6.12
CA HIS A 76 1.90 -4.35 -6.23
C HIS A 76 2.21 -3.34 -5.13
N LEU A 77 3.49 -3.01 -4.91
CA LEU A 77 3.80 -1.79 -4.17
C LEU A 77 3.12 -0.58 -4.83
N VAL A 78 2.58 0.34 -4.02
CA VAL A 78 1.75 1.46 -4.49
C VAL A 78 2.43 2.32 -5.54
N VAL A 79 1.66 2.71 -6.56
CA VAL A 79 2.09 3.55 -7.68
C VAL A 79 1.33 4.86 -7.61
N ILE A 80 2.02 5.93 -7.21
CA ILE A 80 1.37 7.22 -6.97
C ILE A 80 1.31 8.02 -8.27
N ASN A 81 0.15 8.01 -8.90
CA ASN A 81 -0.11 8.60 -10.21
C ASN A 81 -0.69 10.01 -10.15
N THR A 82 -1.33 10.39 -9.03
CA THR A 82 -2.03 11.69 -8.91
C THR A 82 -1.67 12.45 -7.64
N GLY A 83 -1.84 13.77 -7.66
CA GLY A 83 -1.69 14.60 -6.45
C GLY A 83 -2.70 14.25 -5.36
N ALA A 84 -3.93 13.88 -5.73
CA ALA A 84 -4.96 13.47 -4.78
C ALA A 84 -4.62 12.15 -4.08
N GLU A 85 -4.00 11.22 -4.81
CA GLU A 85 -3.48 9.98 -4.25
C GLU A 85 -2.30 10.21 -3.32
N GLN A 86 -1.36 11.08 -3.71
CA GLN A 86 -0.29 11.51 -2.80
C GLN A 86 -0.83 12.10 -1.49
N ASP A 87 -1.86 12.95 -1.57
CA ASP A 87 -2.50 13.57 -0.41
C ASP A 87 -3.20 12.51 0.48
N PHE A 88 -3.85 11.52 -0.14
CA PHE A 88 -4.46 10.38 0.56
C PHE A 88 -3.42 9.55 1.32
N ILE A 89 -2.34 9.13 0.64
CA ILE A 89 -1.24 8.36 1.24
C ILE A 89 -0.60 9.16 2.37
N PHE A 90 -0.28 10.44 2.15
CA PHE A 90 0.30 11.31 3.17
C PHE A 90 -0.59 11.40 4.41
N THR A 91 -1.88 11.67 4.23
CA THR A 91 -2.83 11.78 5.34
C THR A 91 -2.91 10.48 6.15
N ARG A 92 -2.92 9.34 5.46
CA ARG A 92 -3.01 8.03 6.11
C ARG A 92 -1.75 7.72 6.91
N VAL A 93 -0.60 7.94 6.30
CA VAL A 93 0.73 7.60 6.84
C VAL A 93 1.09 8.55 8.00
N ASN A 94 0.75 9.84 7.92
CA ASN A 94 0.88 10.78 9.05
C ASN A 94 -0.05 10.43 10.24
N GLY A 95 -1.23 9.85 9.98
CA GLY A 95 -2.11 9.33 11.03
C GLY A 95 -1.55 8.13 11.80
N THR A 96 -0.45 7.52 11.34
CA THR A 96 0.23 6.40 12.01
C THR A 96 1.35 6.82 12.96
N VAL A 97 1.64 8.13 13.08
CA VAL A 97 2.65 8.63 14.01
C VAL A 97 2.21 8.41 15.45
N THR A 98 2.89 7.51 16.15
CA THR A 98 2.72 7.30 17.59
C THR A 98 4.02 7.66 18.30
N GLY A 99 4.08 8.84 18.91
CA GLY A 99 5.28 9.31 19.64
C GLY A 99 6.30 10.03 18.76
N SER A 100 7.59 9.86 19.04
CA SER A 100 8.70 10.58 18.38
C SER A 100 9.23 9.92 17.10
N GLU A 101 8.74 8.73 16.74
CA GLU A 101 9.15 8.01 15.53
C GLU A 101 7.91 7.68 14.69
N GLY A 102 7.86 8.21 13.46
CA GLY A 102 6.86 7.82 12.47
C GLY A 102 7.30 6.56 11.72
N MET A 103 6.32 5.78 11.23
CA MET A 103 6.61 4.66 10.34
C MET A 103 6.91 5.17 8.93
N ASN A 104 7.95 4.65 8.29
CA ASN A 104 8.25 4.90 6.88
C ASN A 104 7.71 3.75 6.04
N TYR A 105 7.09 4.07 4.91
CA TYR A 105 6.40 3.10 4.06
C TYR A 105 6.98 3.10 2.66
N CYS A 106 7.42 1.95 2.19
CA CYS A 106 7.97 1.82 0.85
C CYS A 106 6.89 1.76 -0.22
N ILE A 107 7.23 2.36 -1.36
CA ILE A 107 6.36 2.51 -2.53
C ILE A 107 7.00 1.81 -3.74
N GLY A 108 6.23 1.70 -4.81
CA GLY A 108 6.62 0.99 -6.02
C GLY A 108 7.63 1.71 -6.91
N LEU A 109 8.28 2.77 -6.43
CA LEU A 109 9.25 3.54 -7.21
C LEU A 109 10.67 3.04 -6.95
N ILE A 110 11.40 2.72 -8.00
CA ILE A 110 12.74 2.15 -7.90
C ILE A 110 13.70 2.58 -9.02
N ASP A 111 14.98 2.57 -8.70
CA ASP A 111 16.12 2.88 -9.55
C ASP A 111 17.07 1.66 -9.61
N LYS A 112 16.63 0.58 -10.29
CA LYS A 112 17.40 -0.69 -10.37
C LYS A 112 18.49 -0.70 -11.44
N GLU A 113 18.33 0.06 -12.53
CA GLU A 113 19.18 -0.12 -13.73
C GLU A 113 20.31 0.91 -13.84
N LYS A 114 20.00 2.20 -13.70
CA LYS A 114 20.99 3.29 -13.80
C LYS A 114 20.58 4.44 -12.90
N LYS A 115 21.47 4.79 -11.99
CA LYS A 115 21.27 5.88 -11.02
C LYS A 115 20.60 7.11 -11.67
N GLY A 116 19.41 7.46 -11.17
CA GLY A 116 18.58 8.56 -11.65
C GLY A 116 17.52 8.16 -12.69
N GLN A 117 17.37 6.88 -13.04
CA GLN A 117 16.32 6.37 -13.92
C GLN A 117 15.25 5.63 -13.11
N TRP A 118 14.27 6.38 -12.65
CA TRP A 118 13.18 5.86 -11.83
C TRP A 118 12.11 5.16 -12.67
N HIS A 119 11.63 4.02 -12.16
CA HIS A 119 10.59 3.21 -12.77
C HIS A 119 9.59 2.76 -11.71
N TRP A 120 8.32 2.71 -12.09
CA TRP A 120 7.28 2.10 -11.26
C TRP A 120 7.24 0.58 -11.46
N VAL A 121 6.88 -0.15 -10.40
CA VAL A 121 6.74 -1.63 -10.42
C VAL A 121 5.67 -2.15 -11.39
N ASP A 122 4.70 -1.31 -11.75
CA ASP A 122 3.61 -1.63 -12.69
C ASP A 122 3.92 -1.23 -14.15
N GLU A 123 5.16 -0.81 -14.42
CA GLU A 123 5.62 -0.32 -15.73
C GLU A 123 4.97 1.00 -16.19
N THR A 124 4.19 1.68 -15.34
CA THR A 124 3.63 2.99 -15.66
C THR A 124 4.76 4.00 -15.90
N PRO A 125 4.71 4.82 -16.98
CA PRO A 125 5.76 5.78 -17.26
C PRO A 125 5.95 6.79 -16.13
N TYR A 126 7.17 6.91 -15.63
CA TYR A 126 7.52 7.91 -14.63
C TYR A 126 7.59 9.30 -15.25
N ASN A 127 6.97 10.30 -14.61
CA ASN A 127 7.07 11.70 -15.02
C ASN A 127 8.17 12.41 -14.22
N ASP A 128 9.24 12.85 -14.91
CA ASP A 128 10.41 13.52 -14.33
C ASP A 128 10.10 14.75 -13.47
N THR A 129 8.91 15.36 -13.61
CA THR A 129 8.47 16.46 -12.73
C THR A 129 8.31 15.99 -11.27
N ALA A 130 8.11 14.68 -11.04
CA ALA A 130 8.11 14.07 -9.71
C ALA A 130 9.54 13.84 -9.15
N ALA A 131 10.59 13.90 -9.98
CA ALA A 131 11.97 13.64 -9.56
C ALA A 131 12.50 14.69 -8.56
N SER A 132 11.93 15.90 -8.57
CA SER A 132 12.25 16.94 -7.58
C SER A 132 11.84 16.57 -6.14
N ARG A 133 11.05 15.50 -5.98
CA ARG A 133 10.53 15.03 -4.69
C ARG A 133 11.47 14.06 -3.99
N ILE A 134 12.56 13.63 -4.63
CA ILE A 134 13.47 12.60 -4.11
C ILE A 134 14.76 13.24 -3.60
N ASN A 135 14.98 13.19 -2.29
CA ASN A 135 16.27 13.57 -1.70
C ASN A 135 17.29 12.43 -1.95
N THR A 136 18.10 12.57 -2.99
CA THR A 136 19.00 11.51 -3.49
C THR A 136 20.23 11.35 -2.62
N GLN A 137 20.24 10.31 -1.77
CA GLN A 137 21.41 10.02 -0.95
C GLN A 137 21.64 8.53 -0.66
N CYS A 138 20.82 7.60 -1.17
CA CYS A 138 20.96 6.16 -0.92
C CYS A 138 20.73 5.28 -2.17
N ASN A 139 20.80 3.95 -1.99
CA ASN A 139 20.91 2.96 -3.06
C ASN A 139 19.54 2.57 -3.68
N GLY A 140 18.79 3.54 -4.22
CA GLY A 140 17.89 3.31 -5.35
C GLY A 140 16.46 2.82 -5.06
N CYS A 141 16.03 2.70 -3.81
CA CYS A 141 14.61 2.41 -3.48
C CYS A 141 13.94 3.63 -2.87
N VAL A 142 12.62 3.79 -3.05
CA VAL A 142 11.89 4.94 -2.51
C VAL A 142 10.91 4.52 -1.42
N CYS A 143 10.95 5.26 -0.33
CA CYS A 143 10.00 5.16 0.77
C CYS A 143 9.36 6.54 1.02
N VAL A 144 8.06 6.56 1.32
CA VAL A 144 7.35 7.69 1.89
C VAL A 144 7.71 7.76 3.37
N CYS A 145 8.40 8.82 3.79
CA CYS A 145 8.79 8.97 5.19
C CYS A 145 7.81 9.83 5.98
N VAL A 146 7.66 9.49 7.27
CA VAL A 146 6.93 10.30 8.23
C VAL A 146 7.89 10.77 9.31
N GLY A 147 8.14 12.08 9.33
CA GLY A 147 8.97 12.71 10.35
C GLY A 147 10.34 13.13 9.83
N GLY A 148 10.57 14.44 9.91
CA GLY A 148 11.83 15.13 9.74
C GLY A 148 11.61 16.60 10.16
N GLU A 149 12.61 17.25 10.74
CA GLU A 149 12.56 18.69 11.05
C GLU A 149 12.46 19.51 9.75
N ARG A 150 11.26 19.65 9.19
CA ARG A 150 11.00 20.61 8.11
C ARG A 150 9.66 21.29 8.34
N GLU A 151 9.75 22.47 8.94
CA GLU A 151 8.71 23.49 8.87
C GLU A 151 8.42 23.85 7.40
N SER A 152 7.16 24.20 7.13
CA SER A 152 6.63 24.87 5.93
C SER A 152 6.35 24.00 4.68
N GLU A 153 5.05 23.92 4.34
CA GLU A 153 4.41 23.82 3.01
C GLU A 153 4.87 22.76 1.97
N LYS A 154 5.92 21.98 2.23
CA LYS A 154 6.49 20.92 1.36
C LYS A 154 6.07 19.50 1.79
N GLU A 155 4.88 19.37 2.36
CA GLU A 155 4.36 18.07 2.84
C GLU A 155 4.20 17.02 1.72
N ARG A 156 4.09 17.47 0.47
CA ARG A 156 4.02 16.63 -0.74
C ARG A 156 5.39 16.16 -1.26
N GLU A 157 6.49 16.59 -0.66
CA GLU A 157 7.87 16.22 -1.02
C GLU A 157 8.49 15.28 0.04
N ASN A 158 7.78 14.19 0.37
CA ASN A 158 8.18 13.25 1.42
C ASN A 158 8.72 11.90 0.91
N TRP A 159 9.03 11.82 -0.37
CA TRP A 159 9.67 10.64 -0.97
C TRP A 159 11.17 10.69 -0.69
N ASN A 160 11.69 9.65 -0.06
CA ASN A 160 13.10 9.56 0.25
C ASN A 160 13.71 8.37 -0.46
N ASP A 161 14.84 8.63 -1.10
CA ASP A 161 15.73 7.59 -1.61
C ASP A 161 16.45 6.96 -0.41
N ILE A 162 16.21 5.66 -0.26
CA ILE A 162 16.64 4.83 0.86
C ILE A 162 17.44 3.63 0.35
N ALA A 163 18.17 3.01 1.27
CA ALA A 163 18.83 1.74 0.97
C ALA A 163 17.81 0.60 0.89
N CYS A 164 17.67 -0.03 -0.29
CA CYS A 164 16.73 -1.14 -0.54
C CYS A 164 16.80 -2.31 0.45
N PHE A 165 17.97 -2.54 1.06
CA PHE A 165 18.22 -3.63 2.00
C PHE A 165 17.75 -3.30 3.44
N LYS A 166 17.34 -2.07 3.71
CA LYS A 166 16.78 -1.68 5.01
C LYS A 166 15.33 -2.16 5.13
N LEU A 167 14.89 -2.30 6.36
CA LEU A 167 13.56 -2.80 6.68
C LEU A 167 12.61 -1.64 6.93
N TYR A 168 11.52 -1.59 6.19
CA TYR A 168 10.48 -0.57 6.31
C TYR A 168 9.10 -1.21 6.16
N ASN A 169 8.05 -0.47 6.54
CA ASN A 169 6.69 -0.85 6.21
C ASN A 169 6.49 -0.73 4.69
N ARG A 170 5.38 -1.25 4.17
CA ARG A 170 5.02 -1.19 2.76
C ARG A 170 3.57 -0.75 2.58
N ILE A 171 3.30 -0.15 1.43
CA ILE A 171 1.93 0.09 0.97
C ILE A 171 1.75 -0.73 -0.30
N CYS A 172 0.79 -1.64 -0.28
CA CYS A 172 0.36 -2.36 -1.47
C CYS A 172 -0.86 -1.69 -2.09
N GLU A 173 -0.98 -1.72 -3.40
CA GLU A 173 -2.10 -1.21 -4.18
C GLU A 173 -2.57 -2.25 -5.21
N THR A 174 -3.88 -2.36 -5.37
CA THR A 174 -4.51 -3.06 -6.49
C THR A 174 -5.74 -2.28 -6.96
N ALA A 175 -6.20 -2.51 -8.19
CA ALA A 175 -7.40 -1.87 -8.69
C ALA A 175 -8.63 -2.35 -7.89
N ALA A 176 -9.46 -1.41 -7.46
CA ALA A 176 -10.75 -1.73 -6.87
C ALA A 176 -11.62 -2.39 -7.95
N LEU A 177 -12.16 -3.58 -7.67
CA LEU A 177 -13.13 -4.22 -8.54
C LEU A 177 -14.40 -3.34 -8.59
N ILE A 178 -14.76 -2.89 -9.80
CA ILE A 178 -16.04 -2.24 -10.05
C ILE A 178 -17.02 -3.37 -10.39
N PHE A 179 -17.97 -3.64 -9.50
CA PHE A 179 -19.07 -4.58 -9.73
C PHE A 179 -20.33 -3.87 -10.21
#